data_AF-A0AAX4KWY7-F1
#
_entry.id   AF-A0AAX4KWY7-F1
#
_cell.length_a   1.000
_cell.length_b   1.000
_cell.length_c   1.000
_cell.angle_alpha   90.00
_cell.angle_beta   90.00
_cell.angle_gamma   90.00
#
_symmetry.space_group_name_H-M   'P 1'
#
loop_
_entity.id
_entity.type
_entity.pdbx_description
1 polymer ?
#
loop_
_entity_poly.entity_id
_entity_poly.type
_entity_poly.pdbx_seq_one_letter_code
_entity_poly.pdbx_strand_id
1 'polypeptide(L)'
;MIAVQTYEIPLWIEERKKEIIAKTLEIPIGGSIFYFDIPNNPMVYVSESNGVLYINGSSYWESELYMLKDLKDEFVYQTLQLSKAMGRNVSKMDDMVVEVDNKKLIEKRKFYILLDNKIEVGFYYNLYLPDGKRNGIIEIVPYYKQYHD
;
A
#
# COMPACT_ATOMS: atom_id res chain seq x y z
N MET A 1 -10.69 -20.98 -22.89
CA MET A 1 -10.33 -21.22 -21.48
C MET A 1 -9.77 -19.91 -20.95
N ILE A 2 -10.47 -19.25 -20.02
CA ILE A 2 -9.96 -18.04 -19.38
C ILE A 2 -8.95 -18.52 -18.33
N ALA A 3 -7.68 -18.13 -18.48
CA ALA A 3 -6.69 -18.39 -17.46
C ALA A 3 -7.14 -17.65 -16.18
N VAL A 4 -7.52 -18.39 -15.16
CA VAL A 4 -7.77 -17.83 -13.83
C VAL A 4 -6.42 -17.37 -13.31
N GLN A 5 -6.16 -16.07 -13.34
CA GLN A 5 -4.96 -15.50 -12.75
C GLN A 5 -5.07 -15.65 -11.24
N THR A 6 -4.40 -16.66 -10.68
CA THR A 6 -4.30 -16.86 -9.24
C THR A 6 -3.29 -15.86 -8.68
N TYR A 7 -3.78 -14.90 -7.90
CA TYR A 7 -2.91 -14.00 -7.14
C TYR A 7 -2.48 -14.73 -5.85
N GLU A 8 -1.19 -15.02 -5.75
CA GLU A 8 -0.61 -15.69 -4.59
C GLU A 8 -0.47 -14.73 -3.41
N ILE A 9 -0.73 -15.23 -2.20
CA ILE A 9 -0.45 -14.49 -0.96
C ILE A 9 1.08 -14.31 -0.85
N PRO A 10 1.58 -13.10 -0.54
CA PRO A 10 3.01 -12.89 -0.33
C PRO A 10 3.54 -13.83 0.75
N LEU A 11 4.52 -14.68 0.39
CA LEU A 11 5.07 -15.75 1.25
C LEU A 11 5.58 -15.24 2.61
N TRP A 12 6.12 -14.02 2.64
CA TRP A 12 6.76 -13.46 3.83
C TRP A 12 5.76 -13.00 4.89
N ILE A 13 4.47 -12.82 4.58
CA ILE A 13 3.46 -12.40 5.57
C ILE A 13 3.30 -13.45 6.68
N GLU A 14 3.48 -14.73 6.36
CA GLU A 14 3.51 -15.79 7.37
C GLU A 14 4.82 -15.80 8.17
N GLU A 15 5.93 -15.37 7.57
CA GLU A 15 7.27 -15.33 8.17
C GLU A 15 7.48 -14.14 9.11
N ARG A 16 6.76 -13.03 8.89
CA ARG A 16 6.81 -11.80 9.69
C ARG A 16 6.45 -11.96 11.16
N LYS A 17 5.81 -13.08 11.55
CA LYS A 17 5.69 -13.47 12.97
C LYS A 17 7.02 -13.49 13.73
N LYS A 18 8.16 -13.52 13.01
CA LYS A 18 9.52 -13.50 13.59
C LYS A 18 10.10 -12.09 13.78
N GLU A 19 9.56 -11.04 13.16
CA GLU A 19 10.04 -9.66 13.34
C GLU A 19 9.32 -8.98 14.52
N ILE A 20 10.05 -8.12 15.24
CA ILE A 20 9.47 -7.34 16.34
C ILE A 20 8.64 -6.21 15.74
N ILE A 21 7.31 -6.36 15.73
CA ILE A 21 6.37 -5.30 15.36
C ILE A 21 6.44 -4.19 16.40
N ALA A 22 6.74 -2.97 15.95
CA ALA A 22 6.82 -1.80 16.83
C ALA A 22 5.43 -1.20 17.10
N LYS A 23 4.56 -1.19 16.08
CA LYS A 23 3.17 -0.71 16.19
C LYS A 23 2.31 -1.24 15.04
N THR A 24 1.00 -1.19 15.24
CA THR A 24 -0.02 -1.45 14.22
C THR A 24 -0.79 -0.17 13.96
N LEU A 25 -1.02 0.17 12.68
CA LEU A 25 -1.85 1.30 12.27
C LEU A 25 -3.19 0.79 11.73
N GLU A 26 -4.28 1.40 12.17
CA GLU A 26 -5.64 1.05 11.77
C GLU A 26 -6.18 2.09 10.78
N ILE A 27 -6.51 1.67 9.56
CA ILE A 27 -6.96 2.56 8.49
C ILE A 27 -8.34 2.15 8.01
N PRO A 28 -9.36 3.02 8.13
CA PRO A 28 -10.68 2.73 7.58
C PRO A 28 -10.67 2.88 6.04
N ILE A 29 -11.01 1.81 5.33
CA ILE A 29 -11.09 1.75 3.87
C ILE A 29 -12.41 1.08 3.47
N GLY A 30 -13.31 1.83 2.84
CA GLY A 30 -14.55 1.26 2.28
C GLY A 30 -15.51 0.63 3.30
N GLY A 31 -15.48 1.08 4.56
CA GLY A 31 -16.29 0.51 5.64
C GLY A 31 -15.64 -0.66 6.38
N SER A 32 -14.43 -1.09 5.98
CA SER A 32 -13.60 -2.06 6.69
C SER A 32 -12.39 -1.38 7.32
N ILE A 33 -11.86 -1.94 8.41
CA ILE A 33 -10.59 -1.49 9.01
C ILE A 33 -9.46 -2.38 8.49
N PHE A 34 -8.44 -1.75 7.93
CA PHE A 34 -7.19 -2.40 7.52
C PHE A 34 -6.13 -2.17 8.60
N TYR A 35 -5.38 -3.21 8.93
CA TYR A 35 -4.34 -3.20 9.95
C TYR A 35 -2.97 -3.29 9.29
N PHE A 36 -2.11 -2.31 9.56
CA PHE A 36 -0.75 -2.29 9.01
C PHE A 36 0.25 -2.48 10.13
N ASP A 37 0.86 -3.66 10.17
CA ASP A 37 1.93 -3.97 11.11
C ASP A 37 3.24 -3.34 10.64
N ILE A 38 3.76 -2.43 11.47
CA ILE A 38 4.98 -1.69 11.21
C ILE A 38 6.13 -2.36 11.98
N PRO A 39 7.09 -3.00 11.28
CA PRO A 39 8.24 -3.58 11.94
C PRO A 39 9.10 -2.50 12.57
N ASN A 40 9.80 -2.84 13.65
CA ASN A 40 10.74 -1.90 14.27
C ASN A 40 11.90 -1.60 13.31
N ASN A 41 11.99 -0.34 12.86
CA ASN A 41 13.05 0.12 11.98
C ASN A 41 13.58 1.47 12.51
N PRO A 42 14.85 1.56 12.95
CA PRO A 42 15.39 2.80 13.49
C PRO A 42 15.58 3.90 12.43
N MET A 43 15.50 3.57 11.15
CA MET A 43 15.75 4.47 10.03
C MET A 43 14.49 5.01 9.39
N VAL A 44 13.33 4.39 9.64
CA VAL A 44 12.06 4.71 8.99
C VAL A 44 10.96 4.84 10.02
N TYR A 45 10.26 5.95 9.97
CA TYR A 45 9.06 6.18 10.76
C TYR A 45 7.83 6.17 9.86
N VAL A 46 6.84 5.37 10.22
CA VAL A 46 5.52 5.37 9.58
C VAL A 46 4.53 6.05 10.50
N SER A 47 3.68 6.94 10.02
CA SER A 47 2.57 7.53 10.78
C SER A 47 1.29 7.53 9.99
N GLU A 48 0.18 7.74 10.69
CA GLU A 48 -1.15 7.89 10.14
C GLU A 48 -1.69 9.26 10.54
N SER A 49 -2.39 9.93 9.63
CA SER A 49 -3.22 11.09 9.93
C SER A 49 -4.40 11.19 8.96
N ASN A 50 -5.62 11.20 9.48
CA ASN A 50 -6.86 11.33 8.71
C ASN A 50 -7.03 10.29 7.58
N GLY A 51 -6.64 9.04 7.84
CA GLY A 51 -6.64 7.93 6.90
C GLY A 51 -5.47 7.93 5.92
N VAL A 52 -4.54 8.89 6.01
CA VAL A 52 -3.35 8.98 5.16
C VAL A 52 -2.14 8.43 5.90
N LEU A 53 -1.43 7.50 5.27
CA LEU A 53 -0.19 6.94 5.78
C LEU A 53 1.00 7.74 5.25
N TYR A 54 1.97 8.01 6.12
CA TYR A 54 3.20 8.70 5.80
C TYR A 54 4.39 7.83 6.18
N ILE A 55 5.33 7.64 5.25
CA ILE A 55 6.62 7.01 5.51
C ILE A 55 7.69 8.09 5.38
N ASN A 56 8.47 8.28 6.44
CA ASN A 56 9.55 9.27 6.48
C ASN A 56 10.82 8.61 7.01
N GLY A 57 11.90 8.71 6.26
CA GLY A 57 13.21 8.18 6.65
C GLY A 57 14.15 9.24 7.18
N SER A 58 15.17 8.78 7.91
CA SER A 58 16.19 9.66 8.46
C SER A 58 17.26 10.09 7.44
N SER A 59 17.47 9.34 6.34
CA SER A 59 18.42 9.69 5.23
C SER A 59 18.43 8.73 4.03
N TYR A 60 17.76 7.57 4.04
CA TYR A 60 18.04 6.46 3.11
C TYR A 60 16.82 5.97 2.34
N TRP A 61 16.47 6.64 1.24
CA TRP A 61 15.30 6.36 0.41
C TRP A 61 14.95 4.88 0.17
N GLU A 62 15.94 4.01 0.03
CA GLU A 62 15.75 2.57 -0.10
C GLU A 62 14.99 1.94 1.08
N SER A 63 15.24 2.38 2.31
CA SER A 63 14.54 1.89 3.51
C SER A 63 13.07 2.30 3.50
N GLU A 64 12.75 3.53 3.09
CA GLU A 64 11.37 3.98 2.89
C GLU A 64 10.67 3.14 1.81
N LEU A 65 11.37 2.81 0.71
CA LEU A 65 10.82 1.96 -0.35
C LEU A 65 10.57 0.51 0.11
N TYR A 66 11.44 -0.06 0.95
CA TYR A 66 11.16 -1.37 1.56
C TYR A 66 9.95 -1.32 2.47
N MET A 67 9.83 -0.28 3.30
CA MET A 67 8.64 -0.08 4.13
C MET A 67 7.36 0.10 3.28
N LEU A 68 7.44 0.82 2.15
CA LEU A 68 6.31 0.93 1.23
C LEU A 68 5.91 -0.43 0.66
N LYS A 69 6.87 -1.24 0.23
CA LYS A 69 6.61 -2.59 -0.28
C LYS A 69 5.90 -3.44 0.76
N ASP A 70 6.36 -3.35 2.00
CA ASP A 70 5.78 -4.06 3.13
C ASP A 70 4.33 -3.66 3.39
N LEU A 71 4.03 -2.35 3.45
CA LEU A 71 2.65 -1.88 3.59
C LEU A 71 1.77 -2.29 2.42
N LYS A 72 2.31 -2.28 1.19
CA LYS A 72 1.59 -2.72 0.00
C LYS A 72 1.21 -4.19 0.07
N ASP A 73 2.12 -5.05 0.51
CA ASP A 73 1.87 -6.48 0.62
C ASP A 73 0.85 -6.79 1.74
N GLU A 74 0.89 -6.09 2.89
CA GLU A 74 -0.15 -6.14 3.93
C GLU A 74 -1.53 -5.74 3.39
N PHE A 75 -1.58 -4.67 2.59
CA PHE A 75 -2.79 -4.21 1.93
C PHE A 75 -3.33 -5.26 0.95
N VAL A 76 -2.45 -5.85 0.12
CA VAL A 76 -2.81 -6.91 -0.82
C VAL A 76 -3.41 -8.09 -0.08
N TYR A 77 -2.74 -8.58 0.96
CA TYR A 77 -3.21 -9.71 1.74
C TYR A 77 -4.60 -9.48 2.32
N GLN A 78 -4.81 -8.34 2.99
CA GLN A 78 -6.11 -8.02 3.57
C GLN A 78 -7.20 -7.85 2.52
N THR A 79 -6.88 -7.25 1.37
CA THR A 79 -7.82 -7.14 0.25
C THR A 79 -8.21 -8.52 -0.30
N LEU A 80 -7.26 -9.46 -0.40
CA LEU A 80 -7.53 -10.84 -0.83
C LEU A 80 -8.37 -11.61 0.20
N GLN A 81 -8.11 -11.43 1.50
CA GLN A 81 -8.94 -12.02 2.55
C GLN A 81 -10.36 -11.46 2.51
N LEU A 82 -10.51 -10.15 2.34
CA LEU A 82 -11.80 -9.48 2.22
C LEU A 82 -12.55 -9.96 0.98
N SER A 83 -11.88 -10.05 -0.18
CA SER A 83 -12.51 -10.53 -1.41
C SER A 83 -13.02 -11.96 -1.25
N LYS A 84 -12.22 -12.84 -0.63
CA LYS A 84 -12.62 -14.22 -0.32
C LYS A 84 -13.82 -14.29 0.62
N ALA A 85 -13.81 -13.49 1.70
CA ALA A 85 -14.93 -13.41 2.65
C ALA A 85 -16.23 -12.91 2.00
N MET A 86 -16.12 -12.02 1.01
CA MET A 86 -17.25 -11.50 0.23
C MET A 86 -17.67 -12.41 -0.94
N GLY A 87 -16.98 -13.53 -1.17
CA GLY A 87 -17.23 -14.41 -2.33
C GLY A 87 -16.95 -13.72 -3.67
N ARG A 88 -15.94 -12.85 -3.74
CA ARG A 88 -15.54 -12.09 -4.92
C ARG A 88 -14.16 -12.53 -5.41
N ASN A 89 -13.98 -12.59 -6.73
CA ASN A 89 -12.66 -12.80 -7.31
C ASN A 89 -11.98 -11.47 -7.63
N VAL A 90 -10.66 -11.53 -7.69
CA VAL A 90 -9.83 -10.46 -8.23
C VAL A 90 -9.80 -10.60 -9.75
N SER A 91 -10.21 -9.54 -10.44
CA SER A 91 -10.18 -9.45 -11.90
C SER A 91 -8.89 -8.82 -12.42
N LYS A 92 -8.32 -7.86 -11.68
CA LYS A 92 -7.09 -7.17 -12.04
C LYS A 92 -6.37 -6.65 -10.79
N MET A 93 -5.05 -6.64 -10.83
CA MET A 93 -4.20 -5.92 -9.90
C MET A 93 -3.12 -5.19 -10.70
N ASP A 94 -2.84 -3.94 -10.37
CA ASP A 94 -1.95 -3.11 -11.19
C ASP A 94 -1.32 -1.97 -10.37
N ASP A 95 -0.14 -1.52 -10.81
CA ASP A 95 0.64 -0.44 -10.23
C ASP A 95 1.14 0.46 -11.35
N MET A 96 0.60 1.68 -11.43
CA MET A 96 0.87 2.57 -12.54
C MET A 96 1.43 3.92 -12.08
N VAL A 97 2.35 4.46 -12.88
CA VAL A 97 2.79 5.85 -12.77
C VAL A 97 1.69 6.75 -13.34
N VAL A 98 1.22 7.69 -12.52
CA VAL A 98 0.19 8.66 -12.88
C VAL A 98 0.82 9.94 -13.40
N GLU A 99 1.87 10.43 -12.72
CA GLU A 99 2.51 11.70 -13.02
C GLU A 99 3.96 11.70 -12.53
N VAL A 100 4.87 12.34 -13.26
CA VAL A 100 6.23 12.63 -12.81
C VAL A 100 6.49 14.13 -12.97
N ASP A 101 6.77 14.82 -11.86
CA ASP A 101 7.21 16.21 -11.83
C ASP A 101 8.69 16.28 -11.45
N ASN A 102 9.55 16.34 -12.47
CA ASN A 102 11.01 16.43 -12.29
C ASN A 102 11.45 17.75 -11.63
N LYS A 103 10.64 18.83 -11.70
CA LYS A 103 11.01 20.11 -11.07
C LYS A 103 10.76 20.07 -9.58
N LYS A 104 9.70 19.40 -9.14
CA LYS A 104 9.38 19.22 -7.71
C LYS A 104 9.96 17.94 -7.12
N LEU A 105 10.54 17.09 -7.97
CA LEU A 105 11.06 15.76 -7.62
C LEU A 105 9.97 14.89 -6.98
N ILE A 106 8.83 14.77 -7.68
CA ILE A 106 7.66 14.01 -7.23
C ILE A 106 7.27 13.00 -8.30
N GLU A 107 7.08 11.75 -7.90
CA GLU A 107 6.42 10.71 -8.71
C GLU A 107 5.10 10.31 -8.04
N LYS A 108 3.99 10.44 -8.75
CA LYS A 108 2.66 10.05 -8.28
C LYS A 108 2.28 8.72 -8.91
N ARG A 109 1.81 7.80 -8.10
CA ARG A 109 1.48 6.44 -8.51
C ARG A 109 0.11 6.03 -7.97
N LYS A 110 -0.48 5.03 -8.62
CA LYS A 110 -1.74 4.42 -8.24
C LYS A 110 -1.56 2.91 -8.22
N PHE A 111 -1.77 2.32 -7.06
CA PHE A 111 -1.92 0.88 -6.90
C PHE A 111 -3.39 0.53 -6.67
N TYR A 112 -3.89 -0.52 -7.32
CA TYR A 112 -5.27 -0.96 -7.10
C TYR A 112 -5.47 -2.44 -7.40
N ILE A 113 -6.51 -2.97 -6.78
CA ILE A 113 -7.09 -4.30 -7.00
C ILE A 113 -8.55 -4.10 -7.42
N LEU A 114 -8.90 -4.62 -8.59
CA LEU A 114 -10.25 -4.61 -9.13
C LEU A 114 -10.93 -5.96 -8.86
N LEU A 115 -12.10 -5.94 -8.25
CA LEU A 115 -12.94 -7.11 -7.98
C LEU A 115 -14.08 -7.20 -9.00
N ASP A 116 -14.58 -8.41 -9.26
CA ASP A 116 -15.55 -8.73 -10.33
C ASP A 116 -16.85 -7.89 -10.36
N ASN A 117 -17.22 -7.17 -9.29
CA ASN A 117 -18.42 -6.32 -9.28
C ASN A 117 -18.18 -4.86 -9.69
N LYS A 118 -16.96 -4.52 -10.12
CA LYS A 118 -16.49 -3.13 -10.27
C LYS A 118 -16.29 -2.44 -8.91
N ILE A 119 -15.78 -3.19 -7.93
CA ILE A 119 -15.12 -2.60 -6.76
C ILE A 119 -13.66 -2.43 -7.10
N GLU A 120 -13.14 -1.23 -6.91
CA GLU A 120 -11.72 -0.94 -6.92
C GLU A 120 -11.29 -0.52 -5.53
N VAL A 121 -10.37 -1.28 -4.94
CA VAL A 121 -9.74 -0.93 -3.66
C VAL A 121 -8.27 -0.71 -3.94
N GLY A 122 -7.71 0.38 -3.44
CA GLY A 122 -6.33 0.73 -3.76
C GLY A 122 -5.83 1.88 -2.92
N PHE A 123 -4.71 2.44 -3.35
CA PHE A 123 -4.19 3.68 -2.82
C PHE A 123 -3.48 4.48 -3.90
N TYR A 124 -3.60 5.79 -3.82
CA TYR A 124 -2.67 6.71 -4.47
C TYR A 124 -1.47 6.87 -3.57
N TYR A 125 -0.28 6.98 -4.15
CA TYR A 125 0.89 7.32 -3.36
C TYR A 125 1.84 8.25 -4.09
N ASN A 126 2.38 9.18 -3.33
CA ASN A 126 3.30 10.20 -3.81
C ASN A 126 4.69 9.91 -3.26
N LEU A 127 5.65 9.77 -4.15
CA LEU A 127 7.07 9.64 -3.85
C LEU A 127 7.71 11.03 -3.95
N TYR A 128 7.87 11.69 -2.82
CA TYR A 128 8.65 12.93 -2.73
C TYR A 128 10.12 12.54 -2.64
N LEU A 129 10.83 12.59 -3.76
CA LEU A 129 12.21 12.10 -3.84
C LEU A 129 13.16 13.00 -3.03
N PRO A 130 14.20 12.41 -2.43
CA PRO A 130 15.25 13.18 -1.76
C PRO A 130 16.01 14.05 -2.77
N ASP A 131 16.43 15.24 -2.33
CA ASP A 131 17.13 16.23 -3.18
C ASP A 131 18.51 16.62 -2.60
N GLY A 132 18.98 15.89 -1.59
CA GLY A 132 20.21 16.17 -0.85
C GLY A 132 20.07 17.26 0.24
N LYS A 133 18.92 17.96 0.30
CA LYS A 133 18.59 18.93 1.36
C LYS A 133 17.44 18.45 2.25
N ARG A 134 16.50 17.70 1.66
CA ARG A 134 15.40 17.03 2.36
C ARG A 134 15.49 15.52 2.18
N ASN A 135 15.05 14.80 3.20
CA ASN A 135 14.82 13.36 3.11
C ASN A 135 13.63 13.06 2.19
N GLY A 136 13.57 11.83 1.69
CA GLY A 136 12.42 11.35 0.96
C GLY A 136 11.21 11.20 1.88
N ILE A 137 10.01 11.40 1.31
CA ILE A 137 8.74 11.18 2.01
C ILE A 137 7.84 10.39 1.06
N ILE A 138 7.12 9.41 1.60
CA ILE A 138 6.06 8.70 0.89
C ILE A 138 4.74 9.01 1.58
N GLU A 139 3.79 9.54 0.81
CA GLU A 139 2.41 9.73 1.24
C GLU A 139 1.56 8.67 0.55
N ILE A 140 0.71 7.95 1.29
CA ILE A 140 -0.17 6.91 0.79
C ILE A 140 -1.59 7.25 1.21
N VAL A 141 -2.48 7.42 0.23
CA VAL A 141 -3.89 7.77 0.38
C VAL A 141 -4.75 6.59 -0.09
N PRO A 142 -5.22 5.74 0.84
CA PRO A 142 -6.07 4.62 0.50
C PRO A 142 -7.47 5.07 0.08
N TYR A 143 -8.10 4.25 -0.74
CA TYR A 143 -9.45 4.51 -1.21
C TYR A 143 -10.21 3.21 -1.51
N TYR A 144 -11.53 3.35 -1.51
CA TYR A 144 -12.47 2.35 -1.98
C TYR A 144 -13.42 3.04 -2.95
N LYS A 145 -13.63 2.43 -4.11
CA LYS A 145 -14.53 2.96 -5.13
C LYS A 145 -15.39 1.84 -5.70
N GLN A 146 -16.69 2.05 -5.70
CA GLN A 146 -17.65 1.19 -6.40
C GLN A 146 -18.13 1.93 -7.64
N TYR A 147 -17.98 1.32 -8.81
CA TYR A 147 -18.53 1.89 -10.04
C TYR A 147 -20.00 1.47 -10.17
N HIS A 148 -20.87 2.44 -10.42
CA HIS A 148 -22.25 2.21 -10.81
C HIS A 148 -22.36 2.35 -12.33
N ASP A 149 -23.22 1.52 -12.95
CA ASP A 149 -23.60 1.64 -14.36
C ASP A 149 -24.58 2.79 -14.59
#